data_AF-A0A1I4J0D7-F1
#
_entry.id   AF-A0A1I4J0D7-F1
#
_cell.length_a   1.000
_cell.length_b   1.000
_cell.length_c   1.000
_cell.angle_alpha   90.00
_cell.angle_beta   90.00
_cell.angle_gamma   90.00
#
_symmetry.space_group_name_H-M   'P 1'
#
loop_
_entity.id
_entity.type
_entity.pdbx_description
1 polymer ?
#
loop_
_entity_poly.entity_id
_entity_poly.type
_entity_poly.pdbx_seq_one_letter_code
_entity_poly.pdbx_strand_id
1 'polypeptide(L)'
;MSMQKNNPEKRRLDESGRYGQTEGSEGIPWKKWGPYLSDRQWGTVREDYSEGGDAWNFFTHDHARSRAYRWGEDGIAGISDDKQRLCFSLALWNGKDPILKERLFGLTNSEGNHGEDVKEYYFYLDSTPTHSYMKYLYKYPQAAYPYADLVETNCHRSRSEFEYELIDSGIFNDDRYFDVFVEYAKAGAEDILVKITAVNRGPDASELHLLPTLWFRNDWASWIAPSNRSPEKPNIKQNKVALGVSAVEARHPLLGEFIFSCEGEVPLLFTDNTTNNKRLFPGYQNESPYVKDGINNYVVQGQQEAVNPAKQGTKVAAHYYFNVGAGQTVVIRLQLSKIAQEQSNHPLVRILMQSLLRGLKKRINFISL
;
A
#
# COMPACT_ATOMS: atom_id res chain seq x y z
N MET A 1 5.98 41.27 23.67
CA MET A 1 6.95 40.26 23.20
C MET A 1 6.28 38.89 23.24
N SER A 2 5.62 38.47 22.16
CA SER A 2 4.93 37.18 22.15
C SER A 2 5.93 36.05 21.92
N MET A 3 5.95 35.06 22.81
CA MET A 3 6.56 33.76 22.54
C MET A 3 6.00 33.23 21.22
N GLN A 4 6.79 33.25 20.14
CA GLN A 4 6.51 32.42 18.98
C GLN A 4 6.55 30.98 19.48
N LYS A 5 5.38 30.40 19.74
CA LYS A 5 5.27 28.98 20.08
C LYS A 5 6.01 28.20 19.01
N ASN A 6 6.97 27.40 19.47
CA ASN A 6 7.87 26.58 18.69
C ASN A 6 7.07 25.45 18.01
N ASN A 7 6.24 25.79 17.00
CA ASN A 7 5.40 24.83 16.29
C ASN A 7 6.31 23.92 15.45
N PRO A 8 6.42 22.62 15.78
CA PRO A 8 7.29 21.69 15.05
C PRO A 8 6.96 21.64 13.56
N GLU A 9 5.68 21.78 13.20
CA GLU A 9 5.26 21.74 11.80
C GLU A 9 5.67 23.00 11.03
N LYS A 10 5.60 24.17 11.67
CA LYS A 10 6.12 25.41 11.07
C LYS A 10 7.60 25.27 10.76
N ARG A 11 8.38 24.70 11.69
CA ARG A 11 9.80 24.43 11.48
C ARG A 11 10.04 23.50 10.29
N ARG A 12 9.29 22.39 10.18
CA ARG A 12 9.41 21.47 9.03
C ARG A 12 9.04 22.15 7.71
N LEU A 13 8.03 23.03 7.71
CA LEU A 13 7.67 23.82 6.54
C LEU A 13 8.79 24.80 6.16
N ASP A 14 9.41 25.47 7.12
CA ASP A 14 10.54 26.36 6.88
C ASP A 14 11.77 25.59 6.35
N GLU A 15 12.03 24.40 6.88
CA GLU A 15 13.08 23.48 6.38
C GLU A 15 12.77 22.96 4.97
N SER A 16 11.49 22.70 4.66
CA SER A 16 11.04 22.23 3.35
C SER A 16 10.98 23.35 2.29
N GLY A 17 10.66 24.59 2.67
CA GLY A 17 10.58 25.72 1.73
C GLY A 17 11.94 26.10 1.13
N ARG A 18 13.03 25.71 1.81
CA ARG A 18 14.40 25.82 1.31
C ARG A 18 14.75 24.74 0.30
N TYR A 19 13.95 23.68 0.18
CA TYR A 19 14.17 22.59 -0.75
C TYR A 19 13.63 22.97 -2.14
N GLY A 20 14.53 23.11 -3.12
CA GLY A 20 14.14 23.24 -4.54
C GLY A 20 14.00 24.67 -5.10
N GLN A 21 14.47 25.71 -4.41
CA GLN A 21 14.50 27.07 -4.98
C GLN A 21 15.80 27.39 -5.75
N THR A 22 16.88 26.64 -5.51
CA THR A 22 18.14 26.73 -6.25
C THR A 22 18.84 25.37 -6.26
N GLU A 23 19.54 25.03 -7.36
CA GLU A 23 20.47 23.90 -7.37
C GLU A 23 21.50 24.08 -6.24
N GLY A 24 21.58 23.10 -5.33
CA GLY A 24 22.49 23.14 -4.17
C GLY A 24 21.88 23.67 -2.86
N SER A 25 20.57 23.90 -2.76
CA SER A 25 19.94 24.37 -1.51
C SER A 25 19.77 23.27 -0.44
N GLU A 26 20.24 23.56 0.79
CA GLU A 26 20.24 22.73 2.01
C GLU A 26 18.85 22.54 2.66
N GLY A 27 17.81 22.27 1.87
CA GLY A 27 16.47 21.97 2.39
C GLY A 27 16.31 20.51 2.83
N ILE A 28 15.46 20.26 3.84
CA ILE A 28 15.10 18.89 4.23
C ILE A 28 13.85 18.47 3.42
N PRO A 29 13.87 17.31 2.72
CA PRO A 29 12.82 16.93 1.77
C PRO A 29 11.58 16.35 2.46
N TRP A 30 10.98 17.09 3.39
CA TRP A 30 9.85 16.60 4.18
C TRP A 30 8.66 16.14 3.33
N LYS A 31 8.41 16.77 2.18
CA LYS A 31 7.35 16.40 1.24
C LYS A 31 7.74 15.33 0.22
N LYS A 32 8.93 14.73 0.33
CA LYS A 32 9.31 13.63 -0.58
C LYS A 32 8.41 12.42 -0.40
N TRP A 33 7.97 12.12 0.80
CA TRP A 33 7.07 10.99 1.09
C TRP A 33 5.71 11.49 1.50
N GLY A 34 4.64 10.92 0.95
CA GLY A 34 3.29 11.38 1.24
C GLY A 34 2.22 10.47 0.64
N PRO A 35 0.93 10.86 0.77
CA PRO A 35 -0.20 10.11 0.27
C PRO A 35 -0.37 10.37 -1.24
N TYR A 36 0.64 9.98 -2.03
CA TYR A 36 0.68 10.22 -3.47
C TYR A 36 0.16 9.03 -4.29
N LEU A 37 -0.18 7.91 -3.63
CA LEU A 37 -0.96 6.83 -4.23
C LEU A 37 -2.41 7.27 -4.40
N SER A 38 -3.02 6.93 -5.53
CA SER A 38 -4.44 7.17 -5.73
C SER A 38 -5.27 6.13 -5.00
N ASP A 39 -6.50 6.49 -4.65
CA ASP A 39 -7.50 5.55 -4.15
C ASP A 39 -8.00 4.62 -5.27
N ARG A 40 -7.91 5.09 -6.53
CA ARG A 40 -8.26 4.35 -7.75
C ARG A 40 -7.37 4.77 -8.92
N GLN A 41 -6.68 3.81 -9.54
CA GLN A 41 -5.89 4.00 -10.77
C GLN A 41 -6.47 3.22 -11.96
N TRP A 42 -7.25 2.16 -11.70
CA TRP A 42 -7.99 1.42 -12.72
C TRP A 42 -9.16 2.25 -13.28
N GLY A 43 -9.59 1.96 -14.51
CA GLY A 43 -10.72 2.63 -15.15
C GLY A 43 -10.48 4.12 -15.46
N THR A 44 -9.23 4.54 -15.72
CA THR A 44 -8.87 5.94 -15.93
C THR A 44 -8.38 6.22 -17.35
N VAL A 45 -8.61 7.44 -17.84
CA VAL A 45 -8.17 7.89 -19.18
C VAL A 45 -6.66 7.77 -19.38
N ARG A 46 -5.86 7.86 -18.30
CA ARG A 46 -4.39 7.71 -18.39
C ARG A 46 -4.00 6.27 -18.71
N GLU A 47 -4.76 5.30 -18.21
CA GLU A 47 -4.49 3.87 -18.39
C GLU A 47 -5.22 3.28 -19.61
N ASP A 48 -5.92 4.11 -20.38
CA ASP A 48 -6.64 3.71 -21.58
C ASP A 48 -5.72 3.58 -22.80
N TYR A 49 -5.68 2.37 -23.35
CA TYR A 49 -5.01 2.04 -24.60
C TYR A 49 -5.93 1.23 -25.52
N SER A 50 -7.24 1.34 -25.32
CA SER A 50 -8.24 0.80 -26.24
C SER A 50 -8.25 1.60 -27.54
N GLU A 51 -8.69 0.96 -28.63
CA GLU A 51 -8.79 1.61 -29.94
C GLU A 51 -9.85 2.73 -29.96
N GLY A 52 -10.90 2.60 -29.14
CA GLY A 52 -12.08 3.48 -29.14
C GLY A 52 -12.17 4.49 -27.99
N GLY A 53 -11.21 4.54 -27.08
CA GLY A 53 -11.26 5.45 -25.92
C GLY A 53 -12.18 4.98 -24.78
N ASP A 54 -12.31 3.66 -24.58
CA ASP A 54 -13.11 3.04 -23.52
C ASP A 54 -12.31 2.87 -22.21
N ALA A 55 -11.98 4.01 -21.59
CA ALA A 55 -11.14 4.06 -20.39
C ALA A 55 -11.67 3.23 -19.21
N TRP A 56 -12.99 3.16 -19.05
CA TRP A 56 -13.65 2.50 -17.93
C TRP A 56 -13.56 0.98 -18.02
N ASN A 57 -13.75 0.42 -19.21
CA ASN A 57 -13.78 -1.04 -19.39
C ASN A 57 -12.43 -1.63 -19.84
N PHE A 58 -11.50 -0.81 -20.33
CA PHE A 58 -10.20 -1.30 -20.81
C PHE A 58 -9.29 -1.83 -19.69
N PHE A 59 -9.28 -1.15 -18.54
CA PHE A 59 -8.48 -1.53 -17.38
C PHE A 59 -9.36 -1.60 -16.14
N THR A 60 -10.11 -2.69 -16.02
CA THR A 60 -11.08 -2.93 -14.94
C THR A 60 -10.44 -3.15 -13.58
N HIS A 61 -11.26 -3.08 -12.52
CA HIS A 61 -10.88 -3.48 -11.17
C HIS A 61 -10.36 -4.94 -11.11
N ASP A 62 -10.93 -5.90 -11.85
CA ASP A 62 -10.38 -7.27 -11.86
C ASP A 62 -8.99 -7.35 -12.49
N HIS A 63 -8.73 -6.56 -13.54
CA HIS A 63 -7.41 -6.47 -14.14
C HIS A 63 -6.39 -5.82 -13.18
N ALA A 64 -6.80 -4.87 -12.33
CA ALA A 64 -5.95 -4.10 -11.41
C ALA A 64 -4.97 -4.93 -10.58
N ARG A 65 -5.43 -6.08 -10.04
CA ARG A 65 -4.58 -6.98 -9.22
C ARG A 65 -3.51 -7.71 -10.04
N SER A 66 -3.75 -7.91 -11.34
CA SER A 66 -2.92 -8.74 -12.21
C SER A 66 -2.14 -7.93 -13.26
N ARG A 67 -2.50 -6.68 -13.51
CA ARG A 67 -1.89 -5.81 -14.53
C ARG A 67 -1.09 -4.69 -13.88
N ALA A 68 0.16 -4.52 -14.29
CA ALA A 68 0.97 -3.38 -13.86
C ALA A 68 0.43 -2.08 -14.48
N TYR A 69 0.39 -1.02 -13.69
CA TYR A 69 -0.01 0.31 -14.16
C TYR A 69 1.14 0.98 -14.89
N ARG A 70 0.81 1.92 -15.78
CA ARG A 70 1.81 2.65 -16.55
C ARG A 70 2.14 4.02 -15.96
N TRP A 71 1.14 4.74 -15.45
CA TRP A 71 1.31 6.16 -15.12
C TRP A 71 1.24 6.47 -13.62
N GLY A 72 0.71 5.55 -12.83
CA GLY A 72 0.61 5.70 -11.39
C GLY A 72 0.54 4.34 -10.71
N GLU A 73 0.12 4.35 -9.46
CA GLU A 73 -0.21 3.18 -8.66
C GLU A 73 -1.33 3.59 -7.71
N ASP A 74 -2.13 2.62 -7.26
CA ASP A 74 -3.16 2.79 -6.24
C ASP A 74 -2.96 1.79 -5.09
N GLY A 75 -3.58 2.09 -3.95
CA GLY A 75 -3.59 1.18 -2.80
C GLY A 75 -4.21 1.79 -1.55
N ILE A 76 -4.83 0.95 -0.73
CA ILE A 76 -5.53 1.39 0.50
C ILE A 76 -4.54 1.98 1.50
N ALA A 77 -4.87 3.18 1.98
CA ALA A 77 -4.06 3.96 2.92
C ALA A 77 -2.60 4.16 2.45
N GLY A 78 -2.38 4.25 1.14
CA GLY A 78 -1.06 4.17 0.55
C GLY A 78 -0.20 5.43 0.70
N ILE A 79 1.12 5.25 0.77
CA ILE A 79 2.12 6.31 0.59
C ILE A 79 3.13 5.95 -0.49
N SER A 80 3.80 6.95 -1.05
CA SER A 80 4.97 6.74 -1.91
C SER A 80 5.93 7.91 -1.81
N ASP A 81 7.08 7.79 -2.48
CA ASP A 81 7.85 8.99 -2.83
C ASP A 81 7.08 9.87 -3.82
N ASP A 82 7.50 11.12 -3.96
CA ASP A 82 6.91 12.18 -4.80
C ASP A 82 6.90 11.86 -6.30
N LYS A 83 7.62 10.80 -6.70
CA LYS A 83 7.62 10.28 -8.08
C LYS A 83 6.97 8.90 -8.23
N GLN A 84 6.31 8.40 -7.18
CA GLN A 84 5.69 7.06 -7.10
C GLN A 84 6.61 5.92 -7.57
N ARG A 85 7.90 5.99 -7.28
CA ARG A 85 8.85 4.94 -7.64
C ARG A 85 8.77 3.79 -6.64
N LEU A 86 8.80 4.10 -5.34
CA LEU A 86 8.63 3.15 -4.25
C LEU A 86 7.33 3.43 -3.51
N CYS A 87 6.45 2.44 -3.50
CA CYS A 87 5.09 2.52 -3.00
C CYS A 87 4.91 1.59 -1.80
N PHE A 88 4.07 2.00 -0.85
CA PHE A 88 3.66 1.22 0.30
C PHE A 88 2.14 1.36 0.49
N SER A 89 1.45 0.25 0.75
CA SER A 89 0.02 0.25 1.10
C SER A 89 -0.33 -0.97 1.94
N LEU A 90 -1.54 -0.96 2.50
CA LEU A 90 -2.11 -2.10 3.19
C LEU A 90 -2.94 -2.97 2.24
N ALA A 91 -2.71 -4.27 2.27
CA ALA A 91 -3.65 -5.27 1.77
C ALA A 91 -4.22 -6.09 2.93
N LEU A 92 -5.49 -6.51 2.82
CA LEU A 92 -6.19 -7.28 3.85
C LEU A 92 -6.84 -8.54 3.27
N TRP A 93 -7.09 -9.52 4.13
CA TRP A 93 -7.94 -10.66 3.81
C TRP A 93 -8.65 -11.17 5.06
N ASN A 94 -9.95 -11.41 4.97
CA ASN A 94 -10.82 -11.88 6.07
C ASN A 94 -11.02 -13.41 6.06
N GLY A 95 -10.25 -14.14 5.23
CA GLY A 95 -10.38 -15.59 5.04
C GLY A 95 -11.52 -16.00 4.10
N LYS A 96 -12.33 -15.04 3.61
CA LYS A 96 -13.55 -15.30 2.82
C LYS A 96 -13.58 -14.57 1.48
N ASP A 97 -12.92 -13.43 1.36
CA ASP A 97 -12.88 -12.67 0.11
C ASP A 97 -12.20 -13.48 -1.00
N PRO A 98 -12.70 -13.40 -2.26
CA PRO A 98 -12.11 -14.12 -3.38
C PRO A 98 -10.76 -13.55 -3.84
N ILE A 99 -10.40 -12.36 -3.33
CA ILE A 99 -9.20 -11.61 -3.66
C ILE A 99 -8.68 -10.90 -2.40
N LEU A 100 -7.40 -10.52 -2.40
CA LEU A 100 -6.88 -9.58 -1.40
C LEU A 100 -7.55 -8.21 -1.56
N LYS A 101 -7.98 -7.62 -0.45
CA LYS A 101 -8.45 -6.23 -0.39
C LYS A 101 -7.26 -5.29 -0.34
N GLU A 102 -6.69 -4.99 -1.50
CA GLU A 102 -5.49 -4.14 -1.65
C GLU A 102 -5.76 -2.77 -2.29
N ARG A 103 -6.98 -2.59 -2.81
CA ARG A 103 -7.48 -1.37 -3.48
C ARG A 103 -8.98 -1.26 -3.27
N LEU A 104 -9.47 -0.03 -3.32
CA LEU A 104 -10.89 0.27 -3.14
C LEU A 104 -11.68 -0.19 -4.36
N PHE A 105 -12.83 -0.80 -4.09
CA PHE A 105 -13.78 -1.17 -5.11
C PHE A 105 -14.75 -0.03 -5.41
N GLY A 106 -15.18 0.05 -6.66
CA GLY A 106 -16.21 0.98 -7.09
C GLY A 106 -16.78 0.55 -8.43
N LEU A 107 -17.83 1.26 -8.84
CA LEU A 107 -18.52 1.08 -10.09
C LEU A 107 -17.96 2.04 -11.15
N THR A 108 -17.97 1.58 -12.39
CA THR A 108 -17.78 2.43 -13.57
C THR A 108 -19.07 3.17 -13.94
N ASN A 109 -18.97 4.12 -14.87
CA ASN A 109 -20.12 4.86 -15.37
C ASN A 109 -21.25 3.98 -15.93
N SER A 110 -20.92 2.80 -16.46
CA SER A 110 -21.91 1.85 -16.99
C SER A 110 -22.50 0.92 -15.93
N GLU A 111 -21.86 0.80 -14.77
CA GLU A 111 -22.28 -0.10 -13.69
C GLU A 111 -23.11 0.63 -12.62
N GLY A 112 -22.90 1.93 -12.42
CA GLY A 112 -23.67 2.75 -11.48
C GLY A 112 -24.82 3.49 -12.15
N ASN A 113 -25.97 3.58 -11.47
CA ASN A 113 -27.14 4.33 -11.95
C ASN A 113 -26.91 5.85 -11.95
N HIS A 114 -25.98 6.36 -11.13
CA HIS A 114 -25.53 7.76 -11.09
C HIS A 114 -24.06 7.97 -11.52
N GLY A 115 -23.44 6.95 -12.13
CA GLY A 115 -22.09 7.03 -12.69
C GLY A 115 -21.05 6.31 -11.83
N GLU A 116 -19.82 6.83 -11.81
CA GLU A 116 -18.74 6.26 -11.00
C GLU A 116 -19.01 6.40 -9.51
N ASP A 117 -18.82 5.32 -8.77
CA ASP A 117 -19.25 5.26 -7.38
C ASP A 117 -18.39 4.31 -6.55
N VAL A 118 -17.76 4.83 -5.49
CA VAL A 118 -16.90 4.03 -4.61
C VAL A 118 -17.75 3.31 -3.58
N LYS A 119 -17.65 1.99 -3.52
CA LYS A 119 -18.51 1.17 -2.65
C LYS A 119 -17.86 0.83 -1.32
N GLU A 120 -17.07 1.74 -0.77
CA GLU A 120 -16.21 1.47 0.40
C GLU A 120 -16.39 2.54 1.47
N TYR A 121 -16.22 2.17 2.75
CA TYR A 121 -16.26 3.13 3.85
C TYR A 121 -14.87 3.36 4.43
N TYR A 122 -14.33 4.54 4.18
CA TYR A 122 -13.01 4.94 4.62
C TYR A 122 -12.93 6.45 4.87
N PHE A 123 -11.97 6.84 5.72
CA PHE A 123 -11.88 8.22 6.20
C PHE A 123 -10.42 8.64 6.37
N TYR A 124 -10.07 9.79 5.76
CA TYR A 124 -8.87 10.53 6.11
C TYR A 124 -9.13 11.29 7.41
N LEU A 125 -8.44 10.90 8.48
CA LEU A 125 -8.69 11.43 9.82
C LEU A 125 -7.74 12.57 10.18
N ASP A 126 -6.49 12.51 9.73
CA ASP A 126 -5.49 13.55 10.01
C ASP A 126 -4.37 13.54 8.95
N SER A 127 -3.80 14.71 8.67
CA SER A 127 -2.62 14.87 7.82
C SER A 127 -2.01 16.25 8.03
N THR A 128 -0.74 16.29 8.45
CA THR A 128 0.00 17.55 8.53
C THR A 128 0.45 18.03 7.13
N PRO A 129 0.66 19.34 6.90
CA PRO A 129 1.12 19.88 5.61
C PRO A 129 2.42 19.28 5.05
N THR A 130 3.29 18.76 5.91
CA THR A 130 4.54 18.05 5.54
C THR A 130 4.40 16.53 5.53
N HIS A 131 3.18 16.02 5.74
CA HIS A 131 2.88 14.60 5.91
C HIS A 131 3.75 13.95 6.99
N SER A 132 4.15 14.74 7.99
CA SER A 132 4.94 14.29 9.14
C SER A 132 4.11 13.44 10.09
N TYR A 133 2.79 13.59 10.07
CA TYR A 133 1.82 12.67 10.63
C TYR A 133 0.64 12.52 9.67
N MET A 134 0.11 11.30 9.52
CA MET A 134 -1.10 11.00 8.78
C MET A 134 -1.87 9.87 9.44
N LYS A 135 -3.20 9.91 9.37
CA LYS A 135 -4.08 8.88 9.92
C LYS A 135 -5.26 8.59 8.99
N TYR A 136 -5.46 7.31 8.71
CA TYR A 136 -6.52 6.77 7.87
C TYR A 136 -7.32 5.72 8.64
N LEU A 137 -8.62 5.61 8.37
CA LEU A 137 -9.50 4.57 8.88
C LEU A 137 -10.20 3.86 7.72
N TYR A 138 -10.16 2.54 7.71
CA TYR A 138 -10.93 1.69 6.81
C TYR A 138 -11.89 0.79 7.59
N LYS A 139 -13.13 0.69 7.13
CA LYS A 139 -14.14 -0.24 7.67
C LYS A 139 -14.09 -1.54 6.85
N TYR A 140 -13.38 -2.55 7.34
CA TYR A 140 -13.19 -3.80 6.60
C TYR A 140 -14.17 -4.90 7.04
N PRO A 141 -15.08 -5.39 6.19
CA PRO A 141 -16.05 -6.40 6.59
C PRO A 141 -15.46 -7.78 6.92
N GLN A 142 -16.09 -8.49 7.85
CA GLN A 142 -15.73 -9.88 8.21
C GLN A 142 -16.35 -10.94 7.29
N ALA A 143 -17.40 -10.57 6.55
CA ALA A 143 -18.02 -11.41 5.54
C ALA A 143 -17.36 -11.19 4.18
N ALA A 144 -17.55 -12.14 3.25
CA ALA A 144 -17.08 -11.98 1.87
C ALA A 144 -17.69 -10.73 1.25
N TYR A 145 -16.85 -9.89 0.64
CA TYR A 145 -17.27 -8.63 0.06
C TYR A 145 -18.21 -8.85 -1.14
N PRO A 146 -19.33 -8.11 -1.26
CA PRO A 146 -20.44 -8.46 -2.14
C PRO A 146 -20.27 -7.82 -3.53
N TYR A 147 -19.14 -8.10 -4.20
CA TYR A 147 -18.78 -7.48 -5.49
C TYR A 147 -19.87 -7.63 -6.56
N ALA A 148 -20.38 -8.84 -6.75
CA ALA A 148 -21.39 -9.13 -7.78
C ALA A 148 -22.73 -8.46 -7.46
N ASP A 149 -23.21 -8.55 -6.23
CA ASP A 149 -24.47 -7.93 -5.80
C ASP A 149 -24.44 -6.39 -5.98
N LEU A 150 -23.33 -5.75 -5.64
CA LEU A 150 -23.16 -4.30 -5.85
C LEU A 150 -23.27 -3.91 -7.32
N VAL A 151 -22.63 -4.67 -8.22
CA VAL A 151 -22.68 -4.38 -9.66
C VAL A 151 -24.07 -4.71 -10.22
N GLU A 152 -24.56 -5.92 -9.99
CA GLU A 152 -25.82 -6.41 -10.54
C GLU A 152 -27.00 -5.54 -10.09
N THR A 153 -27.09 -5.21 -8.81
CA THR A 153 -28.19 -4.40 -8.29
C THR A 153 -28.16 -2.97 -8.84
N ASN A 154 -26.99 -2.32 -8.90
CA ASN A 154 -26.89 -0.95 -9.42
C ASN A 154 -27.14 -0.88 -10.94
N CYS A 155 -26.69 -1.87 -11.72
CA CYS A 155 -26.96 -1.96 -13.16
C CYS A 155 -28.47 -1.98 -13.50
N HIS A 156 -29.30 -2.51 -12.62
CA HIS A 156 -30.76 -2.58 -12.84
C HIS A 156 -31.52 -1.35 -12.31
N ARG A 157 -30.87 -0.46 -11.56
CA ARG A 157 -31.52 0.74 -11.04
C ARG A 157 -31.59 1.84 -12.10
N SER A 158 -32.72 2.53 -12.11
CA SER A 158 -32.90 3.72 -12.93
C SER A 158 -32.24 4.95 -12.31
N ARG A 159 -32.09 6.00 -13.12
CA ARG A 159 -31.55 7.30 -12.67
C ARG A 159 -32.43 7.99 -11.61
N SER A 160 -33.69 7.58 -11.46
CA SER A 160 -34.61 8.13 -10.46
C SER A 160 -34.56 7.39 -9.11
N GLU A 161 -33.88 6.26 -9.04
CA GLU A 161 -33.70 5.49 -7.81
C GLU A 161 -32.40 5.94 -7.11
N PHE A 162 -32.33 5.74 -5.80
CA PHE A 162 -31.08 5.95 -5.05
C PHE A 162 -30.03 4.91 -5.44
N GLU A 163 -28.75 5.21 -5.22
CA GLU A 163 -27.65 4.24 -5.36
C GLU A 163 -27.84 3.08 -4.36
N TYR A 164 -27.44 1.87 -4.75
CA TYR A 164 -27.36 0.74 -3.83
C TYR A 164 -25.98 0.74 -3.19
N GLU A 165 -25.93 1.04 -1.91
CA GLU A 165 -24.69 1.22 -1.16
C GLU A 165 -24.20 -0.06 -0.50
N LEU A 166 -22.90 -0.11 -0.16
CA LEU A 166 -22.35 -1.28 0.54
C LEU A 166 -23.09 -1.58 1.84
N ILE A 167 -23.56 -0.56 2.56
CA ILE A 167 -24.35 -0.75 3.78
C ILE A 167 -25.69 -1.43 3.53
N ASP A 168 -26.31 -1.22 2.35
CA ASP A 168 -27.61 -1.78 2.02
C ASP A 168 -27.56 -3.29 1.80
N SER A 169 -26.37 -3.84 1.48
CA SER A 169 -26.14 -5.30 1.40
C SER A 169 -26.26 -6.01 2.74
N GLY A 170 -26.31 -5.26 3.85
CA GLY A 170 -26.32 -5.81 5.20
C GLY A 170 -24.97 -6.36 5.66
N ILE A 171 -23.89 -6.13 4.91
CA ILE A 171 -22.56 -6.64 5.26
C ILE A 171 -22.00 -6.09 6.58
N PHE A 172 -22.52 -4.94 7.03
CA PHE A 172 -22.18 -4.32 8.32
C PHE A 172 -23.19 -4.64 9.44
N ASN A 173 -24.20 -5.48 9.18
CA ASN A 173 -25.14 -5.90 10.20
C ASN A 173 -24.41 -6.57 11.37
N ASP A 174 -24.97 -6.41 12.57
CA ASP A 174 -24.39 -6.91 13.83
C ASP A 174 -22.96 -6.42 14.12
N ASP A 175 -22.56 -5.27 13.56
CA ASP A 175 -21.21 -4.70 13.71
C ASP A 175 -20.08 -5.64 13.24
N ARG A 176 -20.35 -6.55 12.30
CA ARG A 176 -19.38 -7.57 11.81
C ARG A 176 -18.33 -7.02 10.85
N TYR A 177 -17.51 -6.10 11.35
CA TYR A 177 -16.40 -5.50 10.62
C TYR A 177 -15.21 -5.21 11.54
N PHE A 178 -14.07 -4.88 10.91
CA PHE A 178 -12.89 -4.35 11.58
C PHE A 178 -12.80 -2.84 11.33
N ASP A 179 -12.55 -2.08 12.38
CA ASP A 179 -11.93 -0.77 12.22
C ASP A 179 -10.44 -0.95 12.03
N VAL A 180 -9.92 -0.58 10.86
CA VAL A 180 -8.50 -0.66 10.54
C VAL A 180 -7.92 0.73 10.41
N PHE A 181 -7.15 1.14 11.41
CA PHE A 181 -6.40 2.40 11.40
C PHE A 181 -5.01 2.18 10.82
N VAL A 182 -4.61 3.07 9.92
CA VAL A 182 -3.24 3.16 9.40
C VAL A 182 -2.69 4.53 9.76
N GLU A 183 -1.64 4.55 10.57
CA GLU A 183 -0.98 5.76 11.05
C GLU A 183 0.45 5.81 10.49
N TYR A 184 0.84 6.97 9.98
CA TYR A 184 2.20 7.27 9.56
C TYR A 184 2.77 8.38 10.43
N ALA A 185 4.02 8.26 10.83
CA ALA A 185 4.76 9.35 11.46
C ALA A 185 6.21 9.40 10.96
N LYS A 186 6.72 10.59 10.67
CA LYS A 186 8.09 10.77 10.23
C LYS A 186 9.01 11.07 11.40
N ALA A 187 9.95 10.16 11.67
CA ALA A 187 11.08 10.41 12.56
C ALA A 187 12.17 11.27 11.89
N GLY A 188 12.17 11.29 10.56
CA GLY A 188 12.93 12.19 9.69
C GLY A 188 12.31 12.18 8.29
N ALA A 189 12.76 13.05 7.38
CA ALA A 189 12.15 13.18 6.05
C ALA A 189 12.19 11.89 5.20
N GLU A 190 13.14 10.99 5.47
CA GLU A 190 13.28 9.68 4.82
C GLU A 190 13.28 8.52 5.84
N ASP A 191 12.67 8.73 7.02
CA ASP A 191 12.45 7.72 8.07
C ASP A 191 10.99 7.75 8.52
N ILE A 192 10.21 6.78 8.04
CA ILE A 192 8.76 6.69 8.18
C ILE A 192 8.41 5.52 9.08
N LEU A 193 7.72 5.82 10.17
CA LEU A 193 7.12 4.86 11.08
C LEU A 193 5.68 4.59 10.61
N VAL A 194 5.30 3.32 10.59
CA VAL A 194 3.95 2.87 10.26
C VAL A 194 3.38 2.11 11.45
N LYS A 195 2.14 2.41 11.83
CA LYS A 195 1.39 1.64 12.82
C LYS A 195 0.03 1.29 12.24
N ILE A 196 -0.28 0.01 12.21
CA ILE A 196 -1.58 -0.49 11.77
C ILE A 196 -2.28 -1.08 12.99
N THR A 197 -3.48 -0.60 13.27
CA THR A 197 -4.31 -1.06 14.40
C THR A 197 -5.62 -1.59 13.85
N ALA A 198 -5.95 -2.84 14.12
CA ALA A 198 -7.23 -3.43 13.74
C ALA A 198 -8.04 -3.76 14.99
N VAL A 199 -9.28 -3.27 15.06
CA VAL A 199 -10.22 -3.51 16.15
C VAL A 199 -11.38 -4.33 15.59
N ASN A 200 -11.61 -5.52 16.15
CA ASN A 200 -12.80 -6.30 15.83
C ASN A 200 -14.03 -5.65 16.51
N ARG A 201 -14.97 -5.13 15.71
CA ARG A 201 -16.21 -4.55 16.22
C ARG A 201 -17.32 -5.58 16.42
N GLY A 202 -17.18 -6.74 15.79
CA GLY A 202 -18.17 -7.80 15.80
C GLY A 202 -18.24 -8.57 17.13
N PRO A 203 -19.32 -9.35 17.31
CA PRO A 203 -19.59 -10.11 18.53
C PRO A 203 -18.76 -11.38 18.67
N ASP A 204 -18.12 -11.84 17.59
CA ASP A 204 -17.38 -13.11 17.52
C ASP A 204 -15.91 -12.89 17.17
N ALA A 205 -15.06 -13.87 17.52
CA ALA A 205 -13.70 -13.90 17.01
C ALA A 205 -13.69 -14.07 15.48
N SER A 206 -12.83 -13.33 14.78
CA SER A 206 -12.74 -13.39 13.32
C SER A 206 -11.29 -13.41 12.86
N GLU A 207 -11.06 -14.17 11.79
CA GLU A 207 -9.81 -14.22 11.06
C GLU A 207 -9.52 -12.87 10.39
N LEU A 208 -8.26 -12.44 10.47
CA LEU A 208 -7.76 -11.25 9.80
C LEU A 208 -6.30 -11.45 9.39
N HIS A 209 -6.05 -11.27 8.10
CA HIS A 209 -4.72 -11.15 7.56
C HIS A 209 -4.43 -9.68 7.24
N LEU A 210 -3.28 -9.21 7.72
CA LEU A 210 -2.75 -7.89 7.38
C LEU A 210 -1.47 -8.08 6.56
N LEU A 211 -1.44 -7.48 5.37
CA LEU A 211 -0.36 -7.59 4.40
C LEU A 211 0.16 -6.21 4.01
N PRO A 212 0.84 -5.48 4.93
CA PRO A 212 1.58 -4.28 4.56
C PRO A 212 2.58 -4.64 3.44
N THR A 213 2.42 -3.97 2.30
CA THR A 213 3.04 -4.34 1.03
C THR A 213 3.90 -3.20 0.53
N LEU A 214 5.14 -3.50 0.15
CA LEU A 214 6.10 -2.56 -0.42
C LEU A 214 6.41 -2.99 -1.86
N TRP A 215 6.38 -2.06 -2.82
CA TRP A 215 6.70 -2.38 -4.22
C TRP A 215 7.25 -1.20 -5.00
N PHE A 216 7.95 -1.53 -6.08
CA PHE A 216 8.33 -0.55 -7.09
C PHE A 216 7.28 -0.46 -8.20
N ARG A 217 6.90 0.76 -8.61
CA ARG A 217 6.11 0.97 -9.83
C ARG A 217 6.90 0.46 -11.03
N ASN A 218 6.24 -0.22 -11.95
CA ASN A 218 6.91 -0.83 -13.09
C ASN A 218 7.32 0.21 -14.14
N ASP A 219 8.51 0.77 -14.00
CA ASP A 219 9.11 1.70 -14.97
C ASP A 219 10.27 1.09 -15.79
N TRP A 220 10.54 -0.20 -15.61
CA TRP A 220 11.64 -0.93 -16.28
C TRP A 220 11.17 -1.85 -17.42
N ALA A 221 9.86 -2.11 -17.55
CA ALA A 221 9.37 -3.09 -18.50
C ALA A 221 9.69 -2.76 -19.96
N SER A 222 9.82 -3.81 -20.76
CA SER A 222 10.21 -3.75 -22.18
C SER A 222 9.23 -2.94 -23.06
N TRP A 223 7.95 -2.88 -22.68
CA TRP A 223 6.90 -2.12 -23.38
C TRP A 223 6.94 -0.60 -23.11
N ILE A 224 7.81 -0.14 -22.22
CA ILE A 224 8.02 1.30 -21.97
C ILE A 224 9.01 1.83 -23.00
N ALA A 225 8.69 2.98 -23.59
CA ALA A 225 9.54 3.65 -24.56
C ALA A 225 10.97 3.84 -23.98
N PRO A 226 12.05 3.53 -24.73
CA PRO A 226 13.42 3.57 -24.22
C PRO A 226 13.81 4.91 -23.57
N SER A 227 13.24 6.04 -24.02
CA SER A 227 13.47 7.37 -23.44
C SER A 227 12.93 7.56 -22.03
N ASN A 228 11.93 6.77 -21.64
CA ASN A 228 11.24 6.86 -20.34
C ASN A 228 11.44 5.63 -19.45
N ARG A 229 12.16 4.61 -19.95
CA ARG A 229 12.36 3.34 -19.25
C ARG A 229 13.53 3.46 -18.28
N SER A 230 13.36 2.98 -17.06
CA SER A 230 14.47 2.84 -16.11
C SER A 230 15.55 1.92 -16.71
N PRO A 231 16.84 2.30 -16.64
CA PRO A 231 17.93 1.50 -17.22
C PRO A 231 18.16 0.19 -16.47
N GLU A 232 17.71 0.10 -15.22
CA GLU A 232 17.92 -1.06 -14.36
C GLU A 232 16.64 -1.38 -13.59
N LYS A 233 16.32 -2.68 -13.51
CA LYS A 233 15.20 -3.19 -12.71
C LYS A 233 15.57 -3.07 -11.22
N PRO A 234 14.76 -2.37 -10.39
CA PRO A 234 15.03 -2.27 -8.97
C PRO A 234 14.87 -3.63 -8.28
N ASN A 235 15.29 -3.74 -7.02
CA ASN A 235 15.24 -5.00 -6.30
C ASN A 235 14.85 -4.81 -4.84
N ILE A 236 13.97 -5.67 -4.35
CA ILE A 236 13.66 -5.88 -2.95
C ILE A 236 14.12 -7.28 -2.60
N LYS A 237 14.95 -7.43 -1.57
CA LYS A 237 15.47 -8.73 -1.10
C LYS A 237 15.36 -8.84 0.41
N GLN A 238 15.16 -10.06 0.90
CA GLN A 238 15.16 -10.30 2.35
C GLN A 238 16.53 -9.97 2.95
N ASN A 239 16.50 -9.20 4.03
CA ASN A 239 17.66 -8.91 4.86
C ASN A 239 17.62 -9.82 6.10
N LYS A 240 18.71 -10.53 6.39
CA LYS A 240 18.82 -11.37 7.60
C LYS A 240 19.20 -10.50 8.80
N VAL A 241 18.19 -10.02 9.50
CA VAL A 241 18.28 -9.18 10.71
C VAL A 241 18.31 -10.00 12.01
N ALA A 242 18.40 -9.30 13.15
CA ALA A 242 18.33 -9.86 14.49
C ALA A 242 17.01 -10.62 14.75
N LEU A 243 17.04 -11.53 15.72
CA LEU A 243 15.86 -12.28 16.20
C LEU A 243 14.69 -11.35 16.54
N GLY A 244 13.48 -11.74 16.16
CA GLY A 244 12.25 -11.01 16.44
C GLY A 244 11.84 -9.95 15.41
N VAL A 245 12.52 -9.86 14.25
CA VAL A 245 12.20 -8.90 13.17
C VAL A 245 12.40 -9.51 11.79
N SER A 246 11.41 -9.34 10.92
CA SER A 246 11.53 -9.53 9.47
C SER A 246 11.89 -8.21 8.79
N ALA A 247 12.88 -8.19 7.89
CA ALA A 247 13.19 -6.99 7.12
C ALA A 247 13.60 -7.30 5.68
N VAL A 248 13.47 -6.29 4.83
CA VAL A 248 13.93 -6.29 3.45
C VAL A 248 14.76 -5.05 3.15
N GLU A 249 15.71 -5.20 2.24
CA GLU A 249 16.42 -4.09 1.61
C GLU A 249 15.77 -3.82 0.25
N ALA A 250 15.38 -2.58 -0.01
CA ALA A 250 14.82 -2.11 -1.26
C ALA A 250 15.82 -1.17 -1.93
N ARG A 251 16.36 -1.56 -3.09
CA ARG A 251 17.35 -0.82 -3.86
C ARG A 251 16.72 -0.33 -5.16
N HIS A 252 16.85 0.97 -5.42
CA HIS A 252 16.42 1.58 -6.67
C HIS A 252 17.50 2.54 -7.20
N PRO A 253 17.85 2.49 -8.51
CA PRO A 253 18.97 3.24 -9.07
C PRO A 253 18.97 4.73 -8.75
N LEU A 254 17.79 5.36 -8.79
CA LEU A 254 17.63 6.80 -8.57
C LEU A 254 17.21 7.21 -7.14
N LEU A 255 16.61 6.29 -6.37
CA LEU A 255 16.13 6.63 -5.01
C LEU A 255 17.16 6.26 -3.93
N GLY A 256 18.09 5.37 -4.26
CA GLY A 256 19.02 4.78 -3.31
C GLY A 256 18.44 3.54 -2.64
N GLU A 257 18.89 3.29 -1.41
CA GLU A 257 18.57 2.08 -0.65
C GLU A 257 17.73 2.41 0.58
N PHE A 258 16.74 1.57 0.83
CA PHE A 258 15.85 1.64 1.98
C PHE A 258 15.80 0.30 2.69
N ILE A 259 15.59 0.33 4.00
CA ILE A 259 15.25 -0.86 4.78
C ILE A 259 13.78 -0.73 5.20
N PHE A 260 13.02 -1.78 4.92
CA PHE A 260 11.67 -1.94 5.44
C PHE A 260 11.66 -3.03 6.51
N SER A 261 11.36 -2.64 7.74
CA SER A 261 11.39 -3.49 8.93
C SER A 261 9.99 -3.74 9.46
N CYS A 262 9.73 -4.98 9.86
CA CYS A 262 8.45 -5.50 10.34
C CYS A 262 8.60 -6.01 11.77
N GLU A 263 7.74 -5.57 12.70
CA GLU A 263 7.72 -6.09 14.07
C GLU A 263 7.37 -7.59 14.08
N GLY A 264 8.24 -8.44 14.64
CA GLY A 264 8.03 -9.88 14.71
C GLY A 264 8.68 -10.67 13.57
N GLU A 265 8.72 -11.98 13.73
CA GLU A 265 9.19 -12.92 12.71
C GLU A 265 7.99 -13.37 11.87
N VAL A 266 7.73 -12.64 10.80
CA VAL A 266 6.60 -12.88 9.90
C VAL A 266 7.04 -13.35 8.52
N PRO A 267 6.25 -14.21 7.84
CA PRO A 267 6.51 -14.59 6.47
C PRO A 267 6.61 -13.37 5.55
N LEU A 268 7.66 -13.34 4.72
CA LEU A 268 7.84 -12.37 3.66
C LEU A 268 7.59 -13.05 2.31
N LEU A 269 6.58 -12.55 1.60
CA LEU A 269 6.07 -13.08 0.32
C LEU A 269 6.54 -12.17 -0.81
N PHE A 270 7.32 -12.71 -1.75
CA PHE A 270 7.98 -11.92 -2.80
C PHE A 270 7.40 -12.23 -4.17
N THR A 271 7.23 -11.19 -4.98
CA THR A 271 6.89 -11.29 -6.41
C THR A 271 7.47 -10.09 -7.16
N ASP A 272 7.20 -9.98 -8.45
CA ASP A 272 7.43 -8.74 -9.21
C ASP A 272 6.11 -7.99 -9.43
N ASN A 273 6.14 -6.65 -9.40
CA ASN A 273 5.05 -5.80 -9.90
C ASN A 273 5.03 -5.81 -11.44
N THR A 274 4.83 -6.99 -12.03
CA THR A 274 4.80 -7.21 -13.47
C THR A 274 3.48 -7.85 -13.87
N THR A 275 2.93 -7.42 -15.00
CA THR A 275 1.66 -7.93 -15.53
C THR A 275 1.66 -9.44 -15.70
N ASN A 276 0.60 -10.09 -15.22
CA ASN A 276 0.30 -11.49 -15.47
C ASN A 276 -0.33 -11.64 -16.87
N ASN A 277 0.51 -11.65 -17.89
CA ASN A 277 0.11 -11.81 -19.29
C ASN A 277 -0.67 -13.11 -19.51
N LYS A 278 -0.26 -14.22 -18.90
CA LYS A 278 -0.93 -15.51 -19.06
C LYS A 278 -2.41 -15.47 -18.65
N ARG A 279 -2.73 -14.71 -17.60
CA ARG A 279 -4.11 -14.52 -17.14
C ARG A 279 -4.89 -13.57 -18.04
N LEU A 280 -4.27 -12.45 -18.44
CA LEU A 280 -4.99 -11.31 -19.02
C LEU A 280 -5.03 -11.33 -20.56
N PHE A 281 -4.03 -11.92 -21.19
CA PHE A 281 -3.85 -11.89 -22.64
C PHE A 281 -3.64 -13.31 -23.16
N PRO A 282 -4.72 -14.01 -23.56
CA PRO A 282 -4.63 -15.36 -24.09
C PRO A 282 -3.55 -15.48 -25.20
N GLY A 283 -2.67 -16.48 -25.06
CA GLY A 283 -1.56 -16.72 -26.00
C GLY A 283 -0.23 -16.05 -25.60
N TYR A 284 -0.23 -15.12 -24.64
CA TYR A 284 1.00 -14.49 -24.14
C TYR A 284 1.55 -15.22 -22.90
N GLN A 285 2.87 -15.32 -22.83
CA GLN A 285 3.57 -15.91 -21.67
C GLN A 285 4.03 -14.82 -20.70
N ASN A 286 4.21 -15.21 -19.44
CA ASN A 286 4.86 -14.35 -18.45
C ASN A 286 6.38 -14.44 -18.63
N GLU A 287 7.09 -13.31 -18.45
CA GLU A 287 8.57 -13.28 -18.45
C GLU A 287 9.17 -14.00 -17.23
N SER A 288 8.39 -14.10 -16.16
CA SER A 288 8.73 -14.73 -14.87
C SER A 288 7.49 -15.43 -14.31
N PRO A 289 7.62 -16.53 -13.56
CA PRO A 289 6.48 -17.14 -12.86
C PRO A 289 5.94 -16.25 -11.72
N TYR A 290 6.74 -15.30 -11.21
CA TYR A 290 6.38 -14.45 -10.08
C TYR A 290 5.88 -13.09 -10.58
N VAL A 291 4.57 -12.99 -10.78
CA VAL A 291 3.87 -11.81 -11.34
C VAL A 291 3.00 -11.11 -10.28
N LYS A 292 2.43 -9.95 -10.62
CA LYS A 292 1.80 -8.99 -9.69
C LYS A 292 0.82 -9.63 -8.69
N ASP A 293 -0.02 -10.56 -9.17
CA ASP A 293 -1.05 -11.26 -8.39
C ASP A 293 -0.54 -12.53 -7.67
N GLY A 294 0.77 -12.83 -7.70
CA GLY A 294 1.35 -14.01 -7.05
C GLY A 294 1.11 -14.07 -5.54
N ILE A 295 1.15 -12.92 -4.85
CA ILE A 295 0.84 -12.83 -3.41
C ILE A 295 -0.65 -13.14 -3.16
N ASN A 296 -1.55 -12.66 -4.02
CA ASN A 296 -2.96 -13.01 -3.94
C ASN A 296 -3.17 -14.53 -4.09
N ASN A 297 -2.52 -15.13 -5.09
CA ASN A 297 -2.67 -16.56 -5.35
C ASN A 297 -2.08 -17.42 -4.22
N TYR A 298 -0.99 -16.97 -3.60
CA TYR A 298 -0.41 -17.64 -2.44
C TYR A 298 -1.36 -17.62 -1.23
N VAL A 299 -1.88 -16.45 -0.87
CA VAL A 299 -2.66 -16.25 0.36
C VAL A 299 -4.09 -16.78 0.19
N VAL A 300 -4.75 -16.42 -0.90
CA VAL A 300 -6.19 -16.68 -1.11
C VAL A 300 -6.41 -18.04 -1.76
N GLN A 301 -5.54 -18.47 -2.68
CA GLN A 301 -5.71 -19.72 -3.45
C GLN A 301 -4.79 -20.85 -2.95
N GLY A 302 -3.91 -20.59 -1.97
CA GLY A 302 -3.00 -21.58 -1.41
C GLY A 302 -1.85 -22.02 -2.33
N GLN A 303 -1.64 -21.34 -3.46
CA GLN A 303 -0.60 -21.67 -4.46
C GLN A 303 0.79 -21.28 -3.96
N GLN A 304 1.49 -22.22 -3.32
CA GLN A 304 2.77 -21.96 -2.64
C GLN A 304 3.88 -21.49 -3.61
N GLU A 305 3.83 -21.97 -4.84
CA GLU A 305 4.77 -21.67 -5.91
C GLU A 305 4.57 -20.29 -6.57
N ALA A 306 3.48 -19.59 -6.23
CA ALA A 306 3.16 -18.29 -6.81
C ALA A 306 4.07 -17.15 -6.29
N VAL A 307 4.87 -17.40 -5.25
CA VAL A 307 5.83 -16.44 -4.66
C VAL A 307 7.26 -16.92 -4.83
N ASN A 308 8.19 -15.98 -4.94
CA ASN A 308 9.59 -16.28 -5.22
C ASN A 308 10.30 -16.90 -4.00
N PRO A 309 10.73 -18.18 -4.06
CA PRO A 309 11.42 -18.84 -2.96
C PRO A 309 12.83 -18.27 -2.73
N ALA A 310 13.41 -17.56 -3.71
CA ALA A 310 14.69 -16.88 -3.57
C ALA A 310 14.61 -15.60 -2.71
N LYS A 311 13.41 -15.25 -2.21
CA LYS A 311 13.16 -14.13 -1.29
C LYS A 311 13.64 -12.78 -1.84
N GLN A 312 13.36 -12.55 -3.13
CA GLN A 312 13.64 -11.31 -3.83
C GLN A 312 12.61 -11.03 -4.95
N GLY A 313 12.48 -9.77 -5.37
CA GLY A 313 11.59 -9.34 -6.45
C GLY A 313 11.49 -7.82 -6.52
N THR A 314 10.37 -7.30 -7.01
CA THR A 314 10.04 -5.85 -6.96
C THR A 314 8.80 -5.53 -6.16
N LYS A 315 8.13 -6.54 -5.58
CA LYS A 315 6.99 -6.42 -4.67
C LYS A 315 7.16 -7.43 -3.53
N VAL A 316 6.89 -6.99 -2.30
CA VAL A 316 6.90 -7.85 -1.13
C VAL A 316 5.76 -7.51 -0.19
N ALA A 317 5.14 -8.53 0.41
CA ALA A 317 4.21 -8.37 1.52
C ALA A 317 4.73 -9.08 2.77
N ALA A 318 4.61 -8.43 3.93
CA ALA A 318 4.78 -9.08 5.21
C ALA A 318 3.42 -9.63 5.67
N HIS A 319 3.32 -10.95 5.85
CA HIS A 319 2.04 -11.62 6.11
C HIS A 319 1.81 -11.81 7.61
N TYR A 320 0.98 -10.96 8.20
CA TYR A 320 0.52 -11.13 9.57
C TYR A 320 -0.82 -11.84 9.59
N TYR A 321 -0.95 -12.82 10.48
CA TYR A 321 -2.19 -13.57 10.70
C TYR A 321 -2.67 -13.37 12.13
N PHE A 322 -3.95 -13.07 12.29
CA PHE A 322 -4.59 -12.95 13.59
C PHE A 322 -5.96 -13.64 13.58
N ASN A 323 -6.30 -14.29 14.69
CA ASN A 323 -7.68 -14.53 15.06
C ASN A 323 -8.04 -13.52 16.14
N VAL A 324 -8.74 -12.45 15.77
CA VAL A 324 -9.00 -11.31 16.65
C VAL A 324 -10.31 -11.56 17.40
N GLY A 325 -10.27 -11.70 18.73
CA GLY A 325 -11.47 -11.87 19.53
C GLY A 325 -12.43 -10.68 19.47
N ALA A 326 -13.68 -10.87 19.86
CA ALA A 326 -14.70 -9.82 19.90
C ALA A 326 -14.24 -8.61 20.72
N GLY A 327 -14.35 -7.40 20.16
CA GLY A 327 -13.88 -6.15 20.79
C GLY A 327 -12.35 -6.04 20.95
N GLN A 328 -11.58 -7.08 20.60
CA GLN A 328 -10.13 -7.07 20.78
C GLN A 328 -9.43 -6.26 19.69
N THR A 329 -8.22 -5.81 20.04
CA THR A 329 -7.38 -4.98 19.18
C THR A 329 -6.05 -5.68 18.94
N VAL A 330 -5.61 -5.68 17.70
CA VAL A 330 -4.24 -6.06 17.31
C VAL A 330 -3.51 -4.87 16.73
N VAL A 331 -2.19 -4.80 16.95
CA VAL A 331 -1.34 -3.70 16.50
C VAL A 331 -0.08 -4.27 15.89
N ILE A 332 0.28 -3.82 14.69
CA ILE A 332 1.57 -4.09 14.07
C ILE A 332 2.31 -2.77 13.80
N ARG A 333 3.65 -2.82 13.92
CA ARG A 333 4.52 -1.65 13.74
C ARG A 333 5.59 -1.94 12.70
N LEU A 334 5.81 -0.98 11.80
CA LEU A 334 6.76 -1.11 10.71
C LEU A 334 7.58 0.18 10.57
N GLN A 335 8.69 0.09 9.84
CA GLN A 335 9.55 1.23 9.53
C GLN A 335 10.07 1.14 8.11
N LEU A 336 9.98 2.22 7.35
CA LEU A 336 10.69 2.41 6.10
C LEU A 336 11.71 3.53 6.29
N SER A 337 13.00 3.20 6.24
CA SER A 337 14.09 4.16 6.44
C SER A 337 15.13 4.06 5.34
N LYS A 338 15.61 5.21 4.87
CA LYS A 338 16.77 5.24 3.96
C LYS A 338 18.03 4.76 4.67
N ILE A 339 18.91 4.08 3.94
CA ILE A 339 20.27 3.74 4.38
C ILE A 339 21.19 4.91 4.05
N ALA A 340 21.92 5.43 5.04
CA ALA A 340 22.89 6.50 4.79
C ALA A 340 24.08 5.97 3.96
N GLN A 341 24.47 6.71 2.91
CA GLN A 341 25.53 6.29 1.96
C GLN A 341 26.91 6.12 2.61
N GLU A 342 27.22 6.78 3.74
CA GLU A 342 28.50 6.62 4.45
C GLU A 342 28.65 5.26 5.17
N GLN A 343 27.59 4.44 5.22
CA GLN A 343 27.57 3.17 5.94
C GLN A 343 27.64 1.94 5.04
N SER A 344 27.71 2.12 3.71
CA SER A 344 27.63 1.01 2.75
C SER A 344 28.90 0.14 2.65
N ASN A 345 30.02 0.56 3.26
CA ASN A 345 31.30 -0.16 3.19
C ASN A 345 31.80 -0.79 4.51
N HIS A 346 30.97 -0.88 5.57
CA HIS A 346 31.42 -1.43 6.86
C HIS A 346 30.45 -2.49 7.43
N PRO A 347 30.93 -3.62 7.99
CA PRO A 347 30.09 -4.67 8.60
C PRO A 347 29.44 -4.26 9.94
N LEU A 348 29.00 -3.00 10.08
CA LEU A 348 28.34 -2.42 11.26
C LEU A 348 26.81 -2.26 11.12
N VAL A 349 26.23 -2.62 9.97
CA VAL A 349 24.77 -2.58 9.72
C VAL A 349 23.96 -3.38 10.77
N ARG A 350 24.57 -4.38 11.41
CA ARG A 350 23.90 -5.20 12.45
C ARG A 350 23.65 -4.50 13.79
N ILE A 351 24.48 -3.52 14.18
CA ILE A 351 24.38 -2.88 15.52
C ILE A 351 23.38 -1.72 15.52
N LEU A 352 23.26 -0.98 14.41
CA LEU A 352 22.32 0.12 14.28
C LEU A 352 20.85 -0.34 14.22
N MET A 353 20.56 -1.51 13.65
CA MET A 353 19.19 -2.05 13.61
C MET A 353 18.64 -2.39 15.02
N GLN A 354 19.47 -2.86 15.95
CA GLN A 354 19.03 -3.08 17.33
C GLN A 354 18.70 -1.78 18.08
N SER A 355 19.38 -0.67 17.76
CA SER A 355 19.10 0.66 18.30
C SER A 355 17.82 1.26 17.71
N LEU A 356 17.63 1.13 16.39
CA LEU A 356 16.42 1.56 15.69
C LEU A 356 15.16 0.87 16.23
N LEU A 357 15.23 -0.42 16.58
CA LEU A 357 14.08 -1.19 17.09
C LEU A 357 13.72 -0.88 18.56
N ARG A 358 14.70 -0.66 19.44
CA ARG A 358 14.43 -0.10 20.79
C ARG A 358 13.88 1.32 20.68
N GLY A 359 14.35 2.07 19.69
CA GLY A 359 13.83 3.36 19.29
C GLY A 359 12.40 3.29 18.77
N LEU A 360 12.04 2.28 17.97
CA LEU A 360 10.72 2.12 17.37
C LEU A 360 9.64 1.96 18.43
N LYS A 361 9.87 1.06 19.40
CA LYS A 361 8.97 0.88 20.56
C LYS A 361 8.82 2.16 21.37
N LYS A 362 9.89 2.94 21.56
CA LYS A 362 9.84 4.22 22.29
C LYS A 362 9.18 5.35 21.50
N ARG A 363 9.55 5.55 20.22
CA ARG A 363 9.09 6.66 19.36
C ARG A 363 7.62 6.50 18.96
N ILE A 364 7.15 5.27 18.75
CA ILE A 364 5.73 5.03 18.40
C ILE A 364 4.80 5.22 19.61
N ASN A 365 5.26 4.95 20.84
CA ASN A 365 4.48 5.25 22.05
C ASN A 365 4.28 6.76 22.28
N PHE A 366 5.03 7.65 21.60
CA PHE A 366 4.80 9.09 21.62
C PHE A 366 3.79 9.58 20.57
N ILE A 367 3.40 8.73 19.61
CA ILE A 367 2.41 9.08 18.57
C ILE A 367 0.97 9.06 19.14
N SER A 368 0.78 8.52 20.34
CA SER A 368 -0.53 8.41 21.00
C SER A 368 -0.86 9.56 21.99
N LEU A 369 -0.35 10.77 21.76
CA LEU A 369 -0.63 11.95 22.59
C LEU A 369 -1.21 13.12 21.79
#